data_AF-A0A4Q9MF15-F1
#
_entry.id   AF-A0A4Q9MF15-F1
#
_cell.length_a   1.000
_cell.length_b   1.000
_cell.length_c   1.000
_cell.angle_alpha   90.00
_cell.angle_beta   90.00
_cell.angle_gamma   90.00
#
_symmetry.space_group_name_H-M   'P 1'
#
loop_
_entity.id
_entity.type
_entity.pdbx_description
1 polymer ?
#
loop_
_entity_poly.entity_id
_entity_poly.type
_entity_poly.pdbx_seq_one_letter_code
_entity_poly.pdbx_strand_id
1 'polypeptide(L)'
;MSSLPSDDSAAITGINENDTFQLYDLRVEVICPPGKRIMCGAKEGDHFILEGEMLCLPPGQGISIYSLSAVMPLLAAKQRASANSDWLSTDAEVACPDPCCPSRLRITRTGLRTFKHGDTTLIPLPPSGAGASQ
;
A
#
# COMPACT_ATOMS: atom_id res chain seq x y z
N MET A 1 62.65 -4.81 -12.07
CA MET A 1 61.93 -3.71 -12.72
C MET A 1 61.01 -4.31 -13.78
N SER A 2 59.75 -4.50 -13.43
CA SER A 2 58.62 -4.46 -14.37
C SER A 2 57.39 -4.25 -13.52
N SER A 3 56.96 -3.00 -13.52
CA SER A 3 55.87 -2.44 -12.75
C SER A 3 54.55 -2.99 -13.26
N LEU A 4 53.72 -3.53 -12.37
CA LEU A 4 52.30 -3.74 -12.63
C LEU A 4 51.64 -2.35 -12.70
N PRO A 5 50.80 -2.06 -13.70
CA PRO A 5 49.96 -0.88 -13.64
C PRO A 5 48.85 -1.12 -12.61
N SER A 6 48.81 -0.23 -11.63
CA SER A 6 47.63 0.14 -10.87
C SER A 6 46.57 0.71 -11.80
N ASP A 7 45.38 0.13 -11.82
CA ASP A 7 44.17 0.85 -12.23
C ASP A 7 43.08 0.60 -11.20
N ASP A 8 42.96 1.58 -10.31
CA ASP A 8 41.76 1.89 -9.56
C ASP A 8 40.56 2.03 -10.51
N SER A 9 39.38 1.75 -9.98
CA SER A 9 38.12 2.33 -10.46
C SER A 9 37.64 1.89 -11.85
N ALA A 10 37.27 0.61 -11.98
CA ALA A 10 36.09 0.30 -12.78
C ALA A 10 34.86 0.73 -11.97
N ALA A 11 34.50 2.00 -12.18
CA ALA A 11 33.37 2.68 -11.58
C ALA A 11 32.11 1.80 -11.60
N ILE A 12 31.40 1.83 -10.48
CA ILE A 12 30.03 1.35 -10.28
C ILE A 12 29.14 2.10 -11.30
N THR A 13 29.09 1.62 -12.54
CA THR A 13 28.26 2.18 -13.60
C THR A 13 26.87 1.56 -13.51
N GLY A 14 26.05 2.20 -12.69
CA GLY A 14 24.63 1.91 -12.59
C GLY A 14 23.98 2.48 -11.33
N ILE A 15 24.32 3.73 -10.95
CA ILE A 15 23.48 4.45 -9.99
C ILE A 15 22.17 4.74 -10.72
N ASN A 16 21.17 3.88 -10.53
CA ASN A 16 19.80 4.19 -10.93
C ASN A 16 19.39 5.44 -10.15
N GLU A 17 19.22 6.58 -10.83
CA GLU A 17 19.03 7.90 -10.21
C GLU A 17 17.73 8.07 -9.41
N ASN A 18 16.94 7.01 -9.22
CA ASN A 18 15.89 7.00 -8.22
C ASN A 18 15.65 5.57 -7.70
N ASP A 19 16.45 5.17 -6.70
CA ASP A 19 16.27 3.92 -5.95
C ASP A 19 15.11 3.99 -4.95
N THR A 20 14.30 5.04 -5.02
CA THR A 20 13.18 5.30 -4.11
C THR A 20 11.83 5.28 -4.80
N PHE A 21 10.80 4.91 -4.05
CA PHE A 21 9.41 5.05 -4.46
C PHE A 21 8.57 5.52 -3.27
N GLN A 22 7.36 6.01 -3.55
CA GLN A 22 6.44 6.49 -2.53
C GLN A 22 5.15 5.69 -2.51
N LEU A 23 4.65 5.43 -1.32
CA LEU A 23 3.31 4.90 -1.07
C LEU A 23 2.57 5.83 -0.13
N TYR A 24 1.25 5.92 -0.31
CA TYR A 24 0.37 6.48 0.70
C TYR A 24 0.16 5.47 1.83
N ASP A 25 0.23 5.95 3.06
CA ASP A 25 -0.38 5.25 4.18
C ASP A 25 -1.90 5.39 4.05
N LEU A 26 -2.64 4.37 4.49
CA LEU A 26 -4.11 4.35 4.41
C LEU A 26 -4.72 4.28 5.80
N ARG A 27 -5.80 5.03 6.00
CA ARG A 27 -6.78 4.75 7.05
C ARG A 27 -7.97 4.05 6.43
N VAL A 28 -8.36 2.91 6.98
CA VAL A 28 -9.57 2.19 6.56
C VAL A 28 -10.52 2.14 7.74
N GLU A 29 -11.68 2.79 7.59
CA GLU A 29 -12.63 3.01 8.67
C GLU A 29 -14.01 2.45 8.34
N VAL A 30 -14.65 1.83 9.33
CA VAL A 30 -15.99 1.29 9.25
C VAL A 30 -17.01 2.42 9.32
N ILE A 31 -17.95 2.38 8.38
CA ILE A 31 -19.15 3.22 8.33
C ILE A 31 -20.37 2.33 8.53
N CYS A 32 -21.19 2.70 9.50
CA CYS A 32 -22.42 2.04 9.89
C CYS A 32 -23.60 3.01 9.67
N PRO A 33 -24.55 2.69 8.78
CA PRO A 33 -25.73 3.53 8.62
C PRO A 33 -26.51 3.67 9.93
N PRO A 34 -26.94 4.90 10.30
CA PRO A 34 -27.63 5.15 11.56
C PRO A 34 -28.88 4.28 11.73
N GLY A 35 -29.04 3.72 12.94
CA GLY A 35 -30.21 2.91 13.30
C GLY A 35 -30.30 1.56 12.58
N LYS A 36 -29.26 1.12 11.86
CA LYS A 36 -29.21 -0.21 11.24
C LYS A 36 -28.45 -1.21 12.09
N ARG A 37 -28.90 -2.46 12.09
CA ARG A 37 -28.18 -3.58 12.68
C ARG A 37 -27.01 -3.97 11.79
N ILE A 38 -25.82 -4.12 12.39
CA ILE A 38 -24.61 -4.56 11.72
C ILE A 38 -24.39 -6.04 12.04
N MET A 39 -24.18 -6.86 11.00
CA MET A 39 -24.09 -8.32 11.13
C MET A 39 -22.65 -8.80 11.33
N CYS A 40 -21.68 -8.09 10.77
CA CYS A 40 -20.27 -8.47 10.83
C CYS A 40 -19.58 -8.12 12.17
N GLY A 41 -20.33 -7.61 13.16
CA GLY A 41 -19.82 -7.22 14.47
C GLY A 41 -19.05 -5.89 14.51
N ALA A 42 -18.90 -5.23 13.36
CA ALA A 42 -18.25 -3.94 13.26
C ALA A 42 -19.05 -2.82 13.94
N LYS A 43 -18.35 -1.81 14.44
CA LYS A 43 -18.90 -0.62 15.07
C LYS A 43 -18.49 0.62 14.29
N GLU A 44 -19.30 1.67 14.37
CA GLU A 44 -18.95 2.99 13.81
C GLU A 44 -17.59 3.44 14.37
N GLY A 45 -16.68 3.84 13.49
CA GLY A 45 -15.35 4.33 13.87
C GLY A 45 -14.30 3.24 14.11
N ASP A 46 -14.67 1.95 14.10
CA ASP A 46 -13.68 0.86 14.04
C ASP A 46 -12.80 1.08 12.80
N HIS A 47 -11.48 1.00 12.95
CA HIS A 47 -10.57 1.26 11.85
C HIS A 47 -9.26 0.49 11.97
N PHE A 48 -8.53 0.38 10.87
CA PHE A 48 -7.11 0.06 10.89
C PHE A 48 -6.33 1.10 10.10
N ILE A 49 -5.04 1.22 10.43
CA ILE A 49 -4.09 1.97 9.62
C ILE A 49 -3.23 0.97 8.86
N LEU A 50 -2.95 1.27 7.59
CA LEU A 50 -1.94 0.59 6.79
C LEU A 50 -0.76 1.55 6.63
N GLU A 51 0.30 1.32 7.39
CA GLU A 51 1.53 2.10 7.35
C GLU A 51 2.58 1.34 6.55
N GLY A 52 2.83 1.77 5.30
CA GLY A 52 3.54 0.92 4.35
C GLY A 52 2.84 -0.42 4.15
N GLU A 53 3.49 -1.52 4.49
CA GLU A 53 2.91 -2.87 4.43
C GLU A 53 2.29 -3.35 5.75
N MET A 54 2.37 -2.54 6.82
CA MET A 54 1.96 -2.94 8.16
C MET A 54 0.52 -2.53 8.46
N LEU A 55 -0.35 -3.53 8.67
CA LEU A 55 -1.71 -3.31 9.14
C LEU A 55 -1.72 -3.20 10.67
N CYS A 56 -2.14 -2.05 11.18
CA CYS A 56 -2.16 -1.69 12.59
C CYS A 56 -3.60 -1.47 13.08
N LEU A 57 -4.01 -2.20 14.12
CA LEU A 57 -5.31 -2.04 14.79
C LEU A 57 -5.15 -1.26 16.10
N PRO A 58 -6.14 -0.45 16.50
CA PRO A 58 -6.22 0.07 17.86
C PRO A 58 -6.26 -1.05 18.91
N PRO A 59 -5.71 -0.83 20.12
CA PRO A 59 -5.73 -1.83 21.18
C PRO A 59 -7.15 -2.33 21.49
N GLY A 60 -7.33 -3.65 21.52
CA GLY A 60 -8.61 -4.29 21.84
C GLY A 60 -9.68 -4.21 20.74
N GLN A 61 -9.37 -3.65 19.58
CA GLN A 61 -10.28 -3.60 18.44
C GLN A 61 -10.09 -4.80 17.51
N GLY A 62 -11.19 -5.41 17.07
CA GLY A 62 -11.20 -6.39 16.00
C GLY A 62 -11.77 -5.80 14.72
N ILE A 63 -11.39 -6.37 13.58
CA ILE A 63 -12.08 -6.20 12.31
C ILE A 63 -12.50 -7.59 11.84
N SER A 64 -13.72 -7.73 11.34
CA SER A 64 -14.17 -9.00 10.75
C SER A 64 -13.23 -9.40 9.61
N ILE A 65 -12.70 -10.63 9.65
CA ILE A 65 -11.84 -11.16 8.61
C ILE A 65 -12.54 -11.16 7.24
N TYR A 66 -13.87 -11.28 7.21
CA TYR A 66 -14.66 -11.24 5.99
C TYR A 66 -14.69 -9.82 5.43
N SER A 67 -14.97 -8.81 6.26
CA SER A 67 -14.87 -7.40 5.85
C SER A 67 -13.45 -7.03 5.40
N LEU A 68 -12.43 -7.53 6.10
CA LEU A 68 -11.03 -7.34 5.70
C LEU A 68 -10.74 -7.97 4.33
N SER A 69 -11.23 -9.19 4.08
CA SER A 69 -11.05 -9.87 2.80
C SER A 69 -11.68 -9.13 1.61
N ALA A 70 -12.77 -8.40 1.84
CA ALA A 70 -13.42 -7.59 0.80
C ALA A 70 -12.58 -6.35 0.42
N VAL A 71 -11.93 -5.70 1.38
CA VAL A 71 -11.13 -4.48 1.12
C VAL A 71 -9.69 -4.78 0.71
N MET A 72 -9.12 -5.89 1.17
CA MET A 72 -7.71 -6.26 0.98
C MET A 72 -7.23 -6.16 -0.48
N PRO A 73 -7.98 -6.65 -1.50
CA PRO A 73 -7.52 -6.61 -2.89
C PRO A 73 -7.28 -5.20 -3.45
N LEU A 74 -7.87 -4.17 -2.83
CA LEU A 74 -7.78 -2.80 -3.30
C LEU A 74 -6.65 -2.01 -2.65
N LEU A 75 -6.13 -2.45 -1.50
CA LEU A 75 -5.23 -1.65 -0.66
C LEU A 75 -3.94 -1.28 -1.38
N ALA A 76 -3.24 -2.27 -1.97
CA ALA A 76 -1.97 -2.02 -2.65
C ALA A 76 -2.10 -1.01 -3.80
N ALA A 77 -3.20 -1.06 -4.55
CA ALA A 77 -3.45 -0.09 -5.62
C ALA A 77 -3.83 1.28 -5.05
N LYS A 78 -4.60 1.32 -3.97
CA LYS A 78 -4.95 2.56 -3.26
C LYS A 78 -3.75 3.27 -2.64
N GLN A 79 -2.67 2.56 -2.30
CA GLN A 79 -1.42 3.17 -1.83
C GLN A 79 -0.62 3.86 -2.95
N ARG A 80 -0.83 3.51 -4.21
CA ARG A 80 -0.08 4.07 -5.33
C ARG A 80 -0.71 5.38 -5.80
N ALA A 81 0.10 6.28 -6.35
CA ALA A 81 -0.43 7.39 -7.13
C ALA A 81 -1.19 6.84 -8.35
N SER A 82 -2.36 7.39 -8.61
CA SER A 82 -3.28 6.96 -9.66
C SER A 82 -3.90 8.20 -10.32
N ALA A 83 -4.33 8.07 -11.57
CA ALA A 83 -4.89 9.20 -12.32
C ALA A 83 -6.19 9.69 -11.66
N ASN A 84 -6.40 11.01 -11.59
CA ASN A 84 -7.58 11.58 -10.94
C ASN A 84 -8.92 11.13 -11.56
N SER A 85 -8.91 10.76 -12.84
CA SER A 85 -10.08 10.27 -13.58
C SER A 85 -10.29 8.75 -13.49
N ASP A 86 -9.42 8.03 -12.79
CA ASP A 86 -9.59 6.60 -12.53
C ASP A 86 -10.60 6.40 -11.40
N TRP A 87 -11.57 5.50 -11.58
CA TRP A 87 -12.54 5.14 -10.54
C TRP A 87 -11.83 4.63 -9.29
N LEU A 88 -10.67 3.98 -9.43
CA LEU A 88 -9.87 3.51 -8.32
C LEU A 88 -9.24 4.66 -7.52
N SER A 89 -9.19 5.88 -8.06
CA SER A 89 -8.80 7.09 -7.31
C SER A 89 -9.99 7.68 -6.55
N THR A 90 -11.17 7.72 -7.15
CA THR A 90 -12.35 8.42 -6.62
C THR A 90 -13.16 7.59 -5.64
N ASP A 91 -13.35 6.31 -5.92
CA ASP A 91 -14.29 5.45 -5.19
C ASP A 91 -13.62 4.91 -3.93
N ALA A 92 -14.03 5.39 -2.76
CA ALA A 92 -13.34 5.12 -1.50
C ALA A 92 -13.99 4.03 -0.65
N GLU A 93 -15.18 3.53 -1.01
CA GLU A 93 -15.99 2.68 -0.15
C GLU A 93 -16.14 1.25 -0.67
N VAL A 94 -15.95 0.29 0.23
CA VAL A 94 -16.13 -1.14 -0.04
C VAL A 94 -17.25 -1.66 0.85
N ALA A 95 -18.22 -2.34 0.24
CA ALA A 95 -19.34 -2.93 0.98
C ALA A 95 -18.88 -4.14 1.81
N CYS A 96 -19.56 -4.37 2.94
CA CYS A 96 -19.44 -5.65 3.65
C CYS A 96 -19.82 -6.80 2.70
N PRO A 97 -19.10 -7.94 2.72
CA PRO A 97 -19.42 -9.05 1.84
C PRO A 97 -20.72 -9.79 2.22
N ASP A 98 -21.22 -9.59 3.45
CA ASP A 98 -22.56 -10.07 3.83
C ASP A 98 -23.63 -9.15 3.21
N PRO A 99 -24.48 -9.65 2.29
CA PRO A 99 -25.50 -8.85 1.62
C PRO A 99 -26.51 -8.19 2.55
N CYS A 100 -26.69 -8.73 3.76
CA CYS A 100 -27.61 -8.19 4.76
C CYS A 100 -26.93 -7.24 5.76
N CYS A 101 -25.61 -7.06 5.66
CA CYS A 101 -24.86 -6.15 6.51
C CYS A 101 -24.66 -4.79 5.80
N PRO A 102 -25.28 -3.70 6.28
CA PRO A 102 -25.23 -2.43 5.58
C PRO A 102 -23.96 -1.60 5.85
N SER A 103 -23.00 -2.15 6.60
CA SER A 103 -21.72 -1.48 6.87
C SER A 103 -20.84 -1.39 5.63
N ARG A 104 -19.99 -0.38 5.59
CA ARG A 104 -18.97 -0.17 4.56
C ARG A 104 -17.61 0.09 5.20
N LEU A 105 -16.55 -0.10 4.44
CA LEU A 105 -15.19 0.31 4.78
C LEU A 105 -14.80 1.47 3.85
N ARG A 106 -14.43 2.61 4.41
CA ARG A 106 -13.90 3.75 3.66
C ARG A 106 -12.39 3.82 3.76
N ILE A 107 -11.73 3.87 2.62
CA ILE A 107 -10.29 4.00 2.47
C ILE A 107 -9.95 5.48 2.31
N THR A 108 -9.01 6.00 3.09
CA THR A 108 -8.51 7.37 2.98
C THR A 108 -7.00 7.36 2.95
N ARG A 109 -6.41 7.98 1.92
CA ARG A 109 -4.97 8.25 1.86
C ARG A 109 -4.62 9.30 2.91
N THR A 110 -3.61 9.03 3.72
CA THR A 110 -3.19 9.94 4.80
C THR A 110 -1.83 10.56 4.47
N GLY A 111 -0.74 9.97 4.92
CA GLY A 111 0.63 10.42 4.69
C GLY A 111 1.27 9.78 3.46
N LEU A 112 2.33 10.41 2.95
CA LEU A 112 3.24 9.80 1.98
C LEU A 112 4.47 9.28 2.72
N ARG A 113 4.91 8.08 2.34
CA ARG A 113 6.10 7.42 2.88
C ARG A 113 7.02 7.06 1.72
N THR A 114 8.29 7.41 1.88
CA THR A 114 9.35 7.06 0.92
C THR A 114 10.00 5.76 1.34
N PHE A 115 10.15 4.85 0.39
CA PHE A 115 10.82 3.57 0.51
C PHE A 115 12.05 3.56 -0.38
N LYS A 116 13.08 2.83 0.04
CA LYS A 116 14.16 2.42 -0.86
C LYS A 116 13.85 1.04 -1.40
N HIS A 117 14.15 0.82 -2.67
CA HIS A 117 13.98 -0.45 -3.35
C HIS A 117 14.67 -1.59 -2.59
N GLY A 118 15.95 -1.42 -2.25
CA GLY A 118 16.75 -2.41 -1.53
C GLY A 118 16.28 -2.72 -0.11
N ASP A 119 15.48 -1.85 0.51
CA ASP A 119 14.91 -2.10 1.84
C ASP A 119 13.66 -2.99 1.77
N THR A 120 13.05 -3.12 0.60
CA THR A 120 11.76 -3.82 0.39
C THR A 120 11.87 -5.08 -0.47
N THR A 121 12.98 -5.26 -1.19
CA THR A 121 13.24 -6.44 -2.02
C THR A 121 14.72 -6.66 -2.26
N LEU A 122 15.11 -7.93 -2.44
CA LEU A 122 16.46 -8.33 -2.83
C LEU A 122 16.64 -8.45 -4.35
N ILE A 123 15.56 -8.34 -5.13
CA ILE A 123 15.64 -8.36 -6.59
C ILE A 123 16.24 -7.03 -7.04
N PRO A 124 17.37 -7.01 -7.77
CA PRO A 124 17.99 -5.75 -8.17
C PRO A 124 17.14 -5.00 -9.19
N LEU A 125 17.27 -3.67 -9.23
CA LEU A 125 16.73 -2.87 -10.32
C LEU A 125 17.42 -3.27 -11.64
N PRO A 126 16.70 -3.28 -12.77
CA PRO A 126 17.33 -3.46 -14.06
C PRO A 126 18.36 -2.34 -14.33
N PRO A 127 19.41 -2.62 -15.12
CA PRO A 127 20.36 -1.60 -15.54
C PRO A 127 19.62 -0.53 -16.36
N SER A 128 19.98 0.74 -16.14
CA SER A 128 19.31 1.88 -16.78
C SER A 128 19.32 1.72 -18.31
N GLY A 129 18.13 1.69 -18.92
CA GLY A 129 17.95 1.56 -20.38
C GLY A 129 17.44 0.19 -20.87
N ALA A 130 17.41 -0.83 -20.01
CA ALA A 130 16.67 -2.06 -20.30
C ALA A 130 15.20 -1.86 -19.93
N GLY A 131 14.34 -1.58 -20.91
CA GLY A 131 12.89 -1.54 -20.70
C GLY A 131 12.44 -2.84 -20.03
N ALA A 132 11.77 -2.73 -18.89
CA ALA A 132 11.27 -3.87 -18.14
C ALA A 132 10.40 -4.73 -19.05
N SER A 133 10.95 -5.84 -19.53
CA SER A 133 10.21 -6.86 -20.25
C SER A 133 9.55 -7.72 -19.18
N GLN A 134 8.31 -7.39 -18.85
CA GLN A 134 7.40 -8.26 -18.11
C GLN A 134 6.63 -9.13 -19.09
#